data_AF-A0A7K7WRH9-F1
#
_entry.id   AF-A0A7K7WRH9-F1
#
_cell.length_a   1.000
_cell.length_b   1.000
_cell.length_c   1.000
_cell.angle_alpha   90.00
_cell.angle_beta   90.00
_cell.angle_gamma   90.00
#
_symmetry.space_group_name_H-M   'P 1'
#
loop_
_entity.id
_entity.type
_entity.pdbx_description
1 polymer ?
#
loop_
_entity_poly.entity_id
_entity_poly.type
_entity_poly.pdbx_seq_one_letter_code
_entity_poly.pdbx_strand_id
1 'polypeptide(L)'
;LRAAAFLLTGVGAGALAVTSSPFIAVAFCFQTELTPGQCWAFQGSQGRVVIKLPAPVWPTALTVQHISKADSPSGSVSSAPKDIAVSGLDNEGDATLLGTFVYDIERELLQLFLLKNEFHKAFQYIQIDVESNWGNPDYTCIYQVQVHGRRA
;
A
#
# COMPACT_ATOMS: atom_id res chain seq x y z
N LEU A 1 26.13 30.03 -46.00
CA LEU A 1 27.46 29.49 -45.66
C LEU A 1 27.64 29.56 -44.14
N ARG A 2 27.87 28.39 -43.52
CA ARG A 2 28.48 28.13 -42.20
C ARG A 2 28.14 29.04 -41.01
N ALA A 3 27.40 28.49 -40.04
CA ALA A 3 27.56 28.83 -38.63
C ALA A 3 27.96 27.55 -37.88
N ALA A 4 29.03 27.68 -37.09
CA ALA A 4 29.80 26.63 -36.45
C ALA A 4 29.03 25.89 -35.35
N ALA A 5 29.37 24.61 -35.22
CA ALA A 5 29.09 23.79 -34.05
C ALA A 5 29.92 24.26 -32.85
N PHE A 6 29.31 24.28 -31.67
CA PHE A 6 30.01 24.14 -30.40
C PHE A 6 29.32 23.03 -29.61
N LEU A 7 29.99 21.87 -29.56
CA LEU A 7 29.64 20.76 -28.70
C LEU A 7 30.02 21.15 -27.26
N LEU A 8 29.04 21.24 -26.38
CA LEU A 8 29.27 21.20 -24.94
C LEU A 8 28.97 19.79 -24.44
N THR A 9 30.06 19.12 -24.09
CA THR A 9 30.17 17.91 -23.30
C THR A 9 29.54 18.09 -21.91
N GLY A 10 28.93 17.01 -21.39
CA GLY A 10 28.72 16.89 -19.96
C GLY A 10 27.40 16.21 -19.60
N VAL A 11 27.40 14.88 -19.60
CA VAL A 11 26.43 14.07 -18.85
C VAL A 11 26.74 14.30 -17.37
N GLY A 12 26.22 15.40 -16.82
CA GLY A 12 26.17 15.64 -15.40
C GLY A 12 24.97 14.89 -14.85
N ALA A 13 25.23 13.92 -13.98
CA ALA A 13 24.24 13.17 -13.24
C ALA A 13 23.19 14.12 -12.68
N GLY A 14 22.01 14.13 -13.31
CA GLY A 14 20.80 14.61 -12.68
C GLY A 14 20.56 13.70 -11.50
N ALA A 15 21.03 14.13 -10.33
CA ALA A 15 20.40 13.72 -9.09
C ALA A 15 18.91 14.00 -9.31
N LEU A 16 18.13 12.95 -9.53
CA LEU A 16 16.70 13.02 -9.37
C LEU A 16 16.54 13.47 -7.93
N ALA A 17 16.32 14.77 -7.76
CA ALA A 17 15.84 15.31 -6.52
C ALA A 17 14.62 14.44 -6.20
N VAL A 18 14.76 13.57 -5.22
CA VAL A 18 13.63 12.92 -4.58
C VAL A 18 12.84 14.09 -4.07
N THR A 19 11.86 14.52 -4.86
CA THR A 19 10.96 15.59 -4.45
C THR A 19 10.35 15.03 -3.17
N SER A 20 10.65 15.68 -2.06
CA SER A 20 10.02 15.38 -0.78
C SER A 20 8.53 15.52 -1.03
N SER A 21 7.89 14.38 -1.26
CA SER A 21 6.51 14.35 -1.68
C SER A 21 5.68 14.92 -0.53
N PRO A 22 4.75 15.86 -0.79
CA PRO A 22 3.88 16.40 0.25
C PRO A 22 2.84 15.36 0.73
N PHE A 23 2.93 14.11 0.26
CA PHE A 23 2.16 12.98 0.79
C PHE A 23 2.74 12.62 2.15
N ILE A 24 2.05 13.02 3.20
CA ILE A 24 2.29 12.48 4.54
C ILE A 24 1.92 10.99 4.43
N ALA A 25 2.93 10.13 4.31
CA ALA A 25 2.76 8.70 4.42
C ALA A 25 2.53 8.39 5.91
N VAL A 26 1.28 8.17 6.31
CA VAL A 26 1.02 7.53 7.59
C VAL A 26 1.20 6.03 7.36
N ALA A 27 2.45 5.60 7.40
CA ALA A 27 2.80 4.21 7.27
C ALA A 27 2.43 3.48 8.57
N PHE A 28 1.38 2.67 8.54
CA PHE A 28 1.15 1.66 9.56
C PHE A 28 1.88 0.38 9.16
N CYS A 29 3.19 0.39 9.33
CA CYS A 29 4.01 -0.80 9.11
C CYS A 29 3.78 -1.77 10.27
N PHE A 30 3.32 -2.99 9.97
CA PHE A 30 3.38 -4.05 10.97
C PHE A 30 4.84 -4.37 11.33
N GLN A 31 5.78 -4.22 10.38
CA GLN A 31 7.23 -4.27 10.58
C GLN A 31 8.04 -3.40 9.61
N THR A 32 9.28 -3.05 9.98
CA THR A 32 10.20 -2.22 9.19
C THR A 32 10.98 -3.00 8.13
N GLU A 33 11.03 -4.33 8.23
CA GLU A 33 11.74 -5.21 7.29
C GLU A 33 10.80 -6.32 6.80
N LEU A 34 10.95 -6.70 5.52
CA LEU A 34 10.19 -7.80 4.91
C LEU A 34 10.94 -9.11 5.13
N THR A 35 10.88 -9.61 6.36
CA THR A 35 11.50 -10.89 6.70
C THR A 35 10.45 -12.00 6.64
N PRO A 36 10.71 -13.13 5.95
CA PRO A 36 9.74 -14.23 5.89
C PRO A 36 9.24 -14.65 7.28
N GLY A 37 7.91 -14.74 7.41
CA GLY A 37 7.24 -15.08 8.67
C GLY A 37 6.94 -13.89 9.58
N GLN A 38 7.45 -12.69 9.27
CA GLN A 38 7.14 -11.47 10.01
C GLN A 38 5.96 -10.70 9.40
N CYS A 39 4.82 -11.37 9.29
CA CYS A 39 3.59 -10.78 8.74
C CYS A 39 2.43 -10.91 9.74
N TRP A 40 1.43 -10.04 9.59
CA TRP A 40 0.18 -10.22 10.30
C TRP A 40 -0.62 -11.34 9.62
N ALA A 41 -0.64 -12.50 10.28
CA ALA A 41 -1.36 -13.67 9.81
C ALA A 41 -2.74 -13.76 10.48
N PHE A 42 -3.77 -14.11 9.70
CA PHE A 42 -5.07 -14.49 10.21
C PHE A 42 -5.55 -15.79 9.54
N GLN A 43 -6.41 -16.53 10.26
CA GLN A 43 -6.92 -17.81 9.80
C GLN A 43 -7.88 -17.64 8.62
N GLY A 44 -7.76 -18.52 7.62
CA GLY A 44 -8.58 -18.50 6.42
C GLY A 44 -8.22 -17.39 5.44
N SER A 45 -9.14 -17.08 4.54
CA SER A 45 -8.97 -16.12 3.44
C SER A 45 -9.67 -14.78 3.65
N GLN A 46 -10.45 -14.66 4.74
CA GLN A 46 -11.24 -13.47 5.06
C GLN A 46 -10.82 -12.91 6.41
N GLY A 47 -10.57 -11.60 6.47
CA GLY A 47 -10.10 -10.95 7.68
C GLY A 47 -10.33 -9.44 7.63
N ARG A 48 -10.35 -8.83 8.80
CA ARG A 48 -10.55 -7.38 8.95
C ARG A 48 -9.50 -6.82 9.90
N VAL A 49 -8.95 -5.68 9.53
CA VAL A 49 -8.13 -4.86 10.43
C VAL A 49 -8.60 -3.42 10.40
N VAL A 50 -8.63 -2.78 11.57
CA VAL A 50 -8.91 -1.36 11.71
C VAL A 50 -7.66 -0.66 12.24
N ILE A 51 -7.18 0.31 11.50
CA ILE A 51 -5.97 1.07 11.80
C ILE A 51 -6.38 2.46 12.28
N LYS A 52 -5.98 2.81 13.51
CA LYS A 52 -6.10 4.17 14.04
C LYS A 52 -4.88 5.00 13.62
N LEU A 53 -5.12 6.03 12.82
CA LEU A 53 -4.13 7.01 12.39
C LEU A 53 -3.83 8.02 13.51
N PRO A 54 -2.62 8.62 13.54
CA PRO A 54 -2.23 9.58 14.58
C PRO A 54 -3.00 10.90 14.50
N ALA A 55 -3.61 11.21 13.36
CA ALA A 55 -4.50 12.33 13.15
C ALA A 55 -5.53 11.98 12.05
N PRO A 56 -6.67 12.69 11.98
CA PRO A 56 -7.56 12.60 10.84
C PRO A 56 -6.84 12.98 9.54
N VAL A 57 -7.06 12.22 8.47
CA VAL A 57 -6.49 12.48 7.14
C VAL A 57 -7.56 12.42 6.07
N TRP A 58 -7.36 13.13 4.97
CA TRP A 58 -8.01 12.84 3.70
C TRP A 58 -7.22 11.74 2.99
N PRO A 59 -7.68 10.47 3.04
CA PRO A 59 -6.95 9.36 2.44
C PRO A 59 -6.92 9.50 0.92
N THR A 60 -5.76 9.26 0.33
CA THR A 60 -5.52 9.37 -1.12
C THR A 60 -5.10 8.06 -1.75
N ALA A 61 -4.35 7.23 -1.03
CA ALA A 61 -3.91 5.93 -1.54
C ALA A 61 -3.64 4.92 -0.43
N LEU A 62 -3.67 3.64 -0.79
CA LEU A 62 -3.20 2.53 0.01
C LEU A 62 -1.99 1.89 -0.69
N THR A 63 -0.92 1.62 0.03
CA THR A 63 0.15 0.72 -0.45
C THR A 63 0.05 -0.61 0.27
N VAL A 64 0.12 -1.70 -0.49
CA VAL A 64 0.25 -3.06 0.05
C VAL A 64 1.53 -3.67 -0.48
N GLN A 65 2.29 -4.32 0.39
CA GLN A 65 3.50 -5.03 0.01
C GLN A 65 3.51 -6.46 0.57
N HIS A 66 4.05 -7.39 -0.22
CA HIS A 66 4.28 -8.79 0.14
C HIS A 66 5.71 -9.21 -0.24
N ILE A 67 6.23 -10.28 0.35
CA ILE A 67 7.50 -10.89 -0.04
C ILE A 67 7.43 -11.51 -1.44
N SER A 68 8.59 -11.69 -2.08
CA SER A 68 8.69 -12.38 -3.36
C SER A 68 8.58 -13.91 -3.21
N LYS A 69 8.32 -14.61 -4.33
CA LYS A 69 8.39 -16.09 -4.38
C LYS A 69 9.79 -16.60 -4.02
N ALA A 70 10.84 -15.85 -4.35
CA ALA A 70 12.23 -16.22 -4.07
C ALA A 70 12.60 -16.09 -2.59
N ASP A 71 12.00 -15.14 -1.88
CA ASP A 71 12.22 -14.95 -0.45
C ASP A 71 11.37 -15.89 0.40
N SER A 72 10.32 -16.49 -0.18
CA SER A 72 9.42 -17.42 0.52
C SER A 72 10.10 -18.78 0.74
N PRO A 73 10.21 -19.28 1.98
CA PRO A 73 10.77 -20.61 2.27
C PRO A 73 10.00 -21.76 1.60
N SER A 74 8.71 -21.56 1.33
CA SER A 74 7.86 -22.55 0.63
C SER A 74 7.90 -22.41 -0.89
N GLY A 75 8.53 -21.36 -1.42
CA GLY A 75 8.49 -21.00 -2.84
C GLY A 75 7.12 -20.47 -3.31
N SER A 76 6.16 -20.30 -2.41
CA SER A 76 4.80 -19.83 -2.73
C SER A 76 4.46 -18.53 -1.99
N VAL A 77 3.64 -17.71 -2.63
CA VAL A 77 3.02 -16.49 -2.07
C VAL A 77 1.49 -16.58 -2.10
N SER A 78 0.94 -17.81 -2.11
CA SER A 78 -0.52 -18.04 -2.14
C SER A 78 -1.26 -17.50 -0.90
N SER A 79 -0.54 -17.21 0.20
CA SER A 79 -1.08 -16.56 1.39
C SER A 79 -1.23 -15.05 1.26
N ALA A 80 -0.76 -14.44 0.17
CA ALA A 80 -0.91 -13.01 -0.03
C ALA A 80 -2.40 -12.64 -0.12
N PRO A 81 -2.81 -11.47 0.42
CA PRO A 81 -4.18 -10.99 0.24
C PRO A 81 -4.44 -10.77 -1.25
N LYS A 82 -5.67 -10.98 -1.70
CA LYS A 82 -6.07 -10.78 -3.08
C LYS A 82 -7.13 -9.70 -3.19
N ASP A 83 -8.38 -10.02 -2.90
CA ASP A 83 -9.48 -9.06 -2.97
C ASP A 83 -9.51 -8.24 -1.67
N ILE A 84 -9.35 -6.93 -1.78
CA ILE A 84 -9.20 -6.00 -0.64
C ILE A 84 -10.20 -4.86 -0.78
N ALA A 85 -10.97 -4.58 0.28
CA ALA A 85 -11.79 -3.39 0.39
C ALA A 85 -11.24 -2.44 1.47
N VAL A 86 -11.28 -1.14 1.20
CA VAL A 86 -10.77 -0.10 2.10
C VAL A 86 -11.90 0.87 2.41
N SER A 87 -12.13 1.11 3.70
CA SER A 87 -13.15 2.04 4.17
C SER A 87 -12.59 3.01 5.22
N GLY A 88 -13.10 4.23 5.24
CA GLY A 88 -12.90 5.15 6.35
C GLY A 88 -14.03 4.99 7.36
N LEU A 89 -13.70 4.91 8.65
CA LEU A 89 -14.70 4.89 9.73
C LEU A 89 -14.75 6.26 10.40
N ASP A 90 -15.96 6.75 10.64
CA ASP A 90 -16.17 7.94 11.47
C ASP A 90 -16.20 7.59 12.98
N ASN A 91 -16.53 8.57 13.81
CA ASN A 91 -16.56 8.41 15.27
C ASN A 91 -17.70 7.50 15.76
N GLU A 92 -18.72 7.29 14.93
CA GLU A 92 -19.88 6.45 15.21
C GLU A 92 -19.65 5.00 14.75
N GLY A 93 -18.57 4.78 13.97
CA GLY A 93 -18.20 3.49 13.42
C GLY A 93 -18.79 3.23 12.03
N ASP A 94 -19.43 4.24 11.43
CA ASP A 94 -20.03 4.11 10.11
C ASP A 94 -18.94 4.08 9.03
N ALA A 95 -18.99 3.04 8.20
CA ALA A 95 -18.01 2.78 7.17
C ALA A 95 -18.37 3.49 5.87
N THR A 96 -17.46 4.34 5.38
CA THR A 96 -17.52 4.90 4.03
C THR A 96 -16.51 4.16 3.15
N LEU A 97 -16.99 3.45 2.12
CA LEU A 97 -16.13 2.75 1.16
C LEU A 97 -15.27 3.75 0.39
N LEU A 98 -13.95 3.54 0.43
CA LEU A 98 -12.95 4.34 -0.27
C LEU A 98 -12.42 3.64 -1.52
N GLY A 99 -12.60 2.33 -1.64
CA GLY A 99 -12.27 1.57 -2.84
C GLY A 99 -12.18 0.07 -2.61
N THR A 100 -12.20 -0.67 -3.72
CA THR A 100 -11.94 -2.11 -3.78
C THR A 100 -10.84 -2.38 -4.80
N PHE A 101 -9.95 -3.30 -4.46
CA PHE A 101 -8.71 -3.55 -5.19
C PHE A 101 -8.36 -5.03 -5.21
N VAL A 102 -7.55 -5.41 -6.19
CA VAL A 102 -6.95 -6.75 -6.28
C VAL A 102 -5.43 -6.59 -6.19
N TYR A 103 -4.82 -7.20 -5.18
CA TYR A 103 -3.36 -7.30 -5.09
C TYR A 103 -2.87 -8.45 -5.99
N ASP A 104 -2.04 -8.14 -6.98
CA ASP A 104 -1.64 -9.06 -8.05
C ASP A 104 -0.25 -9.66 -7.80
N ILE A 105 -0.18 -10.93 -7.41
CA ILE A 105 1.10 -11.61 -7.10
C ILE A 105 2.03 -11.81 -8.30
N GLU A 106 1.58 -11.57 -9.53
CA GLU A 106 2.41 -11.65 -10.74
C GLU A 106 3.00 -10.28 -11.16
N ARG A 107 2.68 -9.20 -10.43
CA ARG A 107 3.19 -7.84 -10.66
C ARG A 107 4.29 -7.48 -9.65
N GLU A 108 4.51 -6.18 -9.44
CA GLU A 108 5.42 -5.67 -8.44
C GLU A 108 4.99 -6.06 -7.02
N LEU A 109 5.98 -6.31 -6.15
CA LEU A 109 5.75 -6.68 -4.75
C LEU A 109 5.04 -5.58 -3.97
N LEU A 110 5.37 -4.32 -4.26
CA LEU A 110 4.77 -3.13 -3.68
C LEU A 110 3.77 -2.54 -4.67
N GLN A 111 2.50 -2.51 -4.29
CA GLN A 111 1.41 -2.03 -5.15
C GLN A 111 0.70 -0.86 -4.50
N LEU A 112 0.45 0.18 -5.30
CA LEU A 112 -0.24 1.40 -4.89
C LEU A 112 -1.66 1.42 -5.47
N PHE A 113 -2.63 1.64 -4.60
CA PHE A 113 -4.05 1.69 -4.93
C PHE A 113 -4.60 3.07 -4.62
N LEU A 114 -5.20 3.72 -5.63
CA LEU A 114 -5.78 5.07 -5.47
C LEU A 114 -7.16 4.99 -4.85
N LEU A 115 -7.35 5.70 -3.75
CA LEU A 115 -8.62 5.75 -3.01
C LEU A 115 -9.53 6.83 -3.60
N LYS A 116 -10.82 6.52 -3.68
CA LYS A 116 -11.88 7.45 -4.06
C LYS A 116 -12.57 7.96 -2.80
N ASN A 117 -12.33 9.23 -2.48
CA ASN A 117 -12.99 9.92 -1.39
C ASN A 117 -13.95 10.98 -1.94
N GLU A 118 -15.08 10.53 -2.48
CA GLU A 118 -16.06 11.38 -3.17
C GLU A 118 -16.62 12.49 -2.27
N PHE A 119 -16.68 12.24 -0.96
CA PHE A 119 -17.22 13.18 0.03
C PHE A 119 -16.17 14.11 0.63
N HIS A 120 -14.90 14.02 0.21
CA HIS A 120 -13.79 14.78 0.79
C HIS A 120 -13.74 14.70 2.33
N LYS A 121 -14.18 13.57 2.90
CA LYS A 121 -14.25 13.36 4.35
C LYS A 121 -12.88 13.01 4.90
N ALA A 122 -12.57 13.51 6.09
CA ALA A 122 -11.38 13.11 6.83
C ALA A 122 -11.70 11.91 7.72
N PHE A 123 -10.79 10.95 7.80
CA PHE A 123 -10.92 9.75 8.62
C PHE A 123 -9.71 9.59 9.53
N GLN A 124 -9.95 9.24 10.79
CA GLN A 124 -8.89 8.82 11.70
C GLN A 124 -8.76 7.29 11.75
N TYR A 125 -9.80 6.56 11.40
CA TYR A 125 -9.81 5.10 11.39
C TYR A 125 -9.95 4.61 9.95
N ILE A 126 -9.05 3.73 9.53
CA ILE A 126 -9.09 3.08 8.23
C ILE A 126 -9.33 1.59 8.46
N GLN A 127 -10.44 1.10 7.94
CA GLN A 127 -10.76 -0.32 7.91
C GLN A 127 -10.27 -0.92 6.60
N ILE A 128 -9.64 -2.08 6.71
CA ILE A 128 -9.20 -2.89 5.58
C ILE A 128 -9.80 -4.26 5.76
N ASP A 129 -10.62 -4.64 4.80
CA ASP A 129 -11.22 -5.95 4.67
C ASP A 129 -10.45 -6.72 3.60
N VAL A 130 -9.93 -7.88 3.96
CA VAL A 130 -9.44 -8.88 3.01
C VAL A 130 -10.57 -9.88 2.79
N GLU A 131 -11.01 -10.01 1.54
CA GLU A 131 -12.14 -10.86 1.15
C GLU A 131 -11.68 -12.22 0.60
N SER A 132 -10.44 -12.28 0.10
CA SER A 132 -9.83 -13.51 -0.39
C SER A 132 -8.30 -13.46 -0.38
N ASN A 133 -7.68 -14.63 -0.61
CA ASN A 133 -6.24 -14.76 -0.82
C ASN A 133 -5.95 -15.52 -2.14
N TRP A 134 -4.67 -15.77 -2.41
CA TRP A 134 -4.21 -16.45 -3.63
C TRP A 134 -4.21 -17.99 -3.53
N GLY A 135 -5.05 -18.57 -2.68
CA GLY A 135 -5.31 -20.01 -2.63
C GLY A 135 -4.63 -20.76 -1.49
N ASN A 136 -4.08 -20.07 -0.49
CA ASN A 136 -3.68 -20.72 0.75
C ASN A 136 -4.94 -21.12 1.56
N PRO A 137 -5.13 -22.42 1.88
CA PRO A 137 -6.36 -22.88 2.54
C PRO A 137 -6.42 -22.54 4.03
N ASP A 138 -5.27 -22.29 4.67
CA ASP A 138 -5.16 -22.24 6.12
C ASP A 138 -5.14 -20.81 6.66
N TYR A 139 -4.46 -19.89 5.96
CA TYR A 139 -4.26 -18.53 6.43
C TYR A 139 -3.97 -17.53 5.31
N THR A 140 -4.05 -16.25 5.67
CA THR A 140 -3.64 -15.11 4.85
C THR A 140 -2.64 -14.27 5.64
N CYS A 141 -1.61 -13.77 4.96
CA CYS A 141 -0.54 -13.00 5.59
C CYS A 141 -0.35 -11.64 4.93
N ILE A 142 -0.43 -10.59 5.73
CA ILE A 142 -0.19 -9.22 5.30
C ILE A 142 1.15 -8.76 5.87
N TYR A 143 2.12 -8.46 4.99
CA TYR A 143 3.44 -7.99 5.42
C TYR A 143 3.43 -6.51 5.77
N GLN A 144 3.00 -5.67 4.81
CA GLN A 144 3.00 -4.23 5.02
C GLN A 144 1.79 -3.59 4.35
N VAL A 145 1.22 -2.62 5.06
CA VAL A 145 0.20 -1.74 4.55
C VAL A 145 0.58 -0.31 4.90
N GLN A 146 0.41 0.63 3.98
CA GLN A 146 0.62 2.05 4.26
C GLN A 146 -0.58 2.84 3.79
N VAL A 147 -1.04 3.76 4.63
CA VAL A 147 -2.11 4.69 4.27
C VAL A 147 -1.48 6.02 3.92
N HIS A 148 -1.76 6.50 2.72
CA HIS A 148 -1.31 7.81 2.25
C HIS A 148 -2.46 8.79 2.30
N GLY A 149 -2.15 10.03 2.68
CA GLY A 149 -3.15 11.08 2.73
C GLY A 149 -2.56 12.44 3.02
N ARG A 150 -3.44 13.43 3.07
CA ARG A 150 -3.12 14.75 3.61
C ARG A 150 -3.79 14.88 4.97
N ARG A 151 -3.06 15.41 5.95
CA ARG A 151 -3.63 15.72 7.26
C ARG A 151 -4.78 16.71 7.10
N ALA A 152 -5.90 16.45 7.78
CA ALA A 152 -7.07 17.32 7.81
C ALA A 152 -6.85 18.53 8.72
#